data_AF-A0A359FXL6-F1
#
_entry.id   AF-A0A359FXL6-F1
#
_cell.length_a   1.000
_cell.length_b   1.000
_cell.length_c   1.000
_cell.angle_alpha   90.00
_cell.angle_beta   90.00
_cell.angle_gamma   90.00
#
_symmetry.space_group_name_H-M   'P 1'
#
loop_
_entity.id
_entity.type
_entity.pdbx_description
1 polymer ?
#
loop_
_entity_poly.entity_id
_entity_poly.type
_entity_poly.pdbx_seq_one_letter_code
_entity_poly.pdbx_strand_id
1 'polypeptide(L)'
;MIEGEDKLGEIYDSEPGDEGDDQEQIFEHHRFVADSGQGLLRVDRFLVNRIENASRNKIQAAAEAGCILVNDVAVKSNYRVKPNDIISVVMAYPPREIEIIPQDLPLNIVYEDESLVLINKEPGMVVHPGYGNYTGTLVNALAWHFKDQPWFNSKDPRPGLVH
;
A
#
# COMPACT_ATOMS: atom_id res chain seq x y z
N MET A 1 38.83 52.08 6.40
CA MET A 1 38.74 51.36 7.67
C MET A 1 38.43 49.91 7.33
N ILE A 2 39.31 49.00 7.79
CA ILE A 2 39.16 47.52 7.85
C ILE A 2 39.22 46.83 6.47
N GLU A 3 40.39 46.31 6.07
CA GLU A 3 40.83 44.89 6.20
C GLU A 3 39.94 43.94 5.38
N GLY A 4 40.46 43.15 4.44
CA GLY A 4 41.34 41.99 4.69
C GLY A 4 40.54 40.75 4.30
N GLU A 5 40.95 40.04 3.25
CA GLU A 5 41.44 38.65 3.30
C GLU A 5 40.42 37.71 2.61
N ASP A 6 40.82 36.85 1.65
CA ASP A 6 41.45 35.53 1.84
C ASP A 6 40.47 34.59 2.59
N LYS A 7 40.07 33.38 2.15
CA LYS A 7 40.83 32.27 1.57
C LYS A 7 39.93 31.16 1.02
N LEU A 8 40.55 30.43 0.11
CA LEU A 8 40.31 29.05 -0.27
C LEU A 8 40.25 28.09 0.95
N GLY A 9 39.33 27.13 0.93
CA GLY A 9 39.58 25.75 1.37
C GLY A 9 39.36 25.38 2.84
N GLU A 10 38.27 24.66 3.10
CA GLU A 10 38.20 23.51 4.02
C GLU A 10 37.28 22.49 3.32
N ILE A 11 37.79 21.58 2.50
CA ILE A 11 38.21 20.22 2.88
C ILE A 11 37.36 19.69 4.04
N TYR A 12 36.13 19.25 3.74
CA TYR A 12 35.45 18.31 4.62
C TYR A 12 35.82 16.89 4.21
N ASP A 13 36.74 16.40 5.03
CA ASP A 13 37.11 15.03 5.33
C ASP A 13 36.00 14.02 4.98
N SER A 14 36.31 13.16 4.02
CA SER A 14 35.55 11.97 3.71
C SER A 14 35.77 10.94 4.81
N GLU A 15 34.82 10.80 5.73
CA GLU A 15 34.75 9.63 6.60
C GLU A 15 34.39 8.39 5.77
N PRO A 16 35.18 7.30 5.82
CA PRO A 16 34.81 6.03 5.21
C PRO A 16 33.81 5.35 6.15
N GLY A 17 32.52 5.63 5.93
CA GLY A 17 31.42 5.04 6.68
C GLY A 17 30.74 3.90 5.92
N ASP A 18 31.11 2.68 6.29
CA ASP A 18 30.30 1.45 6.23
C ASP A 18 29.89 0.96 4.82
N GLU A 19 30.71 0.08 4.24
CA GLU A 19 30.23 -0.94 3.29
C GLU A 19 29.33 -1.91 4.08
N GLY A 20 28.12 -1.47 4.36
CA GLY A 20 27.05 -2.30 4.90
C GLY A 20 26.67 -3.34 3.85
N ASP A 21 26.68 -4.60 4.28
CA ASP A 21 26.17 -5.77 3.56
C ASP A 21 24.82 -5.46 2.90
N ASP A 22 24.80 -5.24 1.58
CA ASP A 22 23.60 -5.08 0.74
C ASP A 22 22.84 -6.42 0.68
N GLN A 23 22.38 -6.91 1.84
CA GLN A 23 21.33 -7.91 1.87
C GLN A 23 20.07 -7.20 1.37
N GLU A 24 19.73 -7.37 0.10
CA GLU A 24 18.46 -6.92 -0.46
C GLU A 24 17.33 -7.41 0.46
N GLN A 25 16.79 -6.49 1.26
CA GLN A 25 15.80 -6.84 2.27
C GLN A 25 14.51 -7.21 1.54
N ILE A 26 14.15 -8.49 1.58
CA ILE A 26 12.92 -9.00 0.97
C ILE A 26 11.80 -8.92 2.01
N PHE A 27 10.72 -8.24 1.67
CA PHE A 27 9.55 -8.09 2.51
C PHE A 27 8.38 -8.93 1.99
N GLU A 28 7.66 -9.59 2.89
CA GLU A 28 6.40 -10.28 2.55
C GLU A 28 5.25 -9.26 2.49
N HIS A 29 4.59 -9.18 1.33
CA HIS A 29 3.44 -8.29 1.09
C HIS A 29 2.11 -8.99 1.30
N HIS A 30 2.05 -10.26 0.91
CA HIS A 30 0.86 -11.07 1.05
C HIS A 30 1.24 -12.49 1.40
N ARG A 31 0.44 -13.11 2.27
CA ARG A 31 0.54 -14.52 2.62
C ARG A 31 -0.83 -15.16 2.59
N PHE A 32 -0.96 -16.24 1.84
CA PHE A 32 -2.19 -17.02 1.73
C PHE A 32 -1.90 -18.48 2.02
N VAL A 33 -2.83 -19.13 2.72
CA VAL A 33 -2.85 -20.59 2.83
C VAL A 33 -3.98 -21.08 1.95
N ALA A 34 -3.65 -21.97 1.01
CA ALA A 34 -4.66 -22.60 0.16
C ALA A 34 -5.55 -23.52 0.99
N ASP A 35 -6.87 -23.41 0.80
CA ASP A 35 -7.83 -24.22 1.53
C ASP A 35 -7.60 -25.72 1.31
N SER A 36 -7.98 -26.55 2.28
CA SER A 36 -7.82 -28.01 2.18
C SER A 36 -8.61 -28.64 1.01
N GLY A 37 -9.68 -27.96 0.55
CA GLY A 37 -10.46 -28.31 -0.64
C GLY A 37 -10.05 -27.58 -1.92
N GLN A 38 -8.94 -26.84 -1.93
CA GLN A 38 -8.50 -26.04 -3.06
C GLN A 38 -8.28 -26.92 -4.30
N GLY A 39 -9.12 -26.75 -5.32
CA GLY A 39 -8.92 -27.36 -6.63
C GLY A 39 -7.67 -26.80 -7.33
N LEU A 40 -7.16 -27.54 -8.31
CA LEU A 40 -5.95 -27.18 -9.06
C LEU A 40 -6.15 -25.91 -9.91
N LEU A 41 -5.93 -24.74 -9.30
CA LEU A 41 -6.01 -23.43 -9.91
C LEU A 41 -4.61 -22.88 -10.16
N ARG A 42 -4.40 -22.20 -11.29
CA ARG A 42 -3.13 -21.52 -11.54
C ARG A 42 -2.90 -20.42 -10.51
N VAL A 43 -1.64 -20.26 -10.07
CA VAL A 43 -1.26 -19.28 -9.03
C VAL A 43 -1.60 -17.84 -9.44
N ASP A 44 -1.48 -17.51 -10.73
CA ASP A 44 -1.86 -16.19 -11.24
C ASP A 44 -3.35 -15.88 -11.01
N ARG A 45 -4.23 -16.84 -11.28
CA ARG A 45 -5.67 -16.72 -11.04
C ARG A 45 -6.03 -16.83 -9.56
N PHE A 46 -5.33 -17.67 -8.81
CA PHE A 46 -5.52 -17.80 -7.36
C PHE A 46 -5.27 -16.46 -6.64
N LEU A 47 -4.21 -15.75 -7.02
CA LEU A 47 -3.83 -14.47 -6.42
C LEU A 47 -4.68 -13.30 -6.88
N VAL A 48 -5.04 -13.20 -8.16
CA VAL A 48 -5.96 -12.14 -8.65
C VAL A 48 -7.30 -12.16 -7.92
N ASN A 49 -7.78 -13.34 -7.52
CA ASN A 49 -9.03 -13.47 -6.77
C ASN A 49 -8.92 -13.05 -5.29
N ARG A 50 -7.70 -12.88 -4.76
CA ARG A 50 -7.44 -12.67 -3.32
C ARG A 50 -6.74 -11.35 -3.02
N ILE A 51 -6.01 -10.79 -3.97
CA ILE A 51 -5.37 -9.49 -3.85
C ILE A 51 -6.28 -8.47 -4.54
N GLU A 52 -6.92 -7.61 -3.76
CA GLU A 52 -7.74 -6.53 -4.29
C GLU A 52 -6.94 -5.64 -5.26
N ASN A 53 -7.55 -5.23 -6.37
CA ASN A 53 -6.96 -4.36 -7.39
C ASN A 53 -5.69 -4.92 -8.09
N ALA A 54 -5.31 -6.18 -7.86
CA ALA A 54 -4.23 -6.81 -8.59
C ALA A 54 -4.66 -7.18 -10.02
N SER A 55 -4.05 -6.53 -11.01
CA SER A 55 -4.20 -6.98 -12.40
C SER A 55 -3.48 -8.31 -12.63
N ARG A 56 -4.03 -9.16 -13.49
CA ARG A 56 -3.39 -10.43 -13.87
C ARG A 56 -1.97 -10.25 -14.43
N ASN A 57 -1.74 -9.22 -15.25
CA ASN A 57 -0.42 -8.95 -15.83
C ASN A 57 0.63 -8.64 -14.76
N LYS A 58 0.28 -7.85 -13.73
CA LYS A 58 1.18 -7.58 -12.59
C LYS A 58 1.58 -8.86 -11.85
N ILE A 59 0.62 -9.75 -11.58
CA ILE A 59 0.90 -11.03 -10.91
C ILE A 59 1.80 -11.93 -11.78
N GLN A 60 1.59 -11.95 -13.10
CA GLN A 60 2.43 -12.73 -14.01
C GLN A 60 3.87 -12.20 -14.05
N ALA A 61 4.04 -10.88 -14.16
CA ALA A 61 5.36 -10.25 -14.11
C ALA A 61 6.07 -10.51 -12.77
N ALA A 62 5.34 -10.46 -11.65
CA ALA A 62 5.89 -10.79 -10.33
C ALA A 62 6.35 -12.26 -10.25
N ALA A 63 5.58 -13.20 -10.81
CA ALA A 63 5.98 -14.60 -10.89
C ALA A 63 7.26 -14.80 -11.72
N GLU A 64 7.37 -14.09 -12.84
CA GLU A 64 8.55 -14.12 -13.72
C GLU A 64 9.80 -13.53 -13.05
N ALA A 65 9.61 -12.50 -12.21
CA ALA A 65 10.66 -11.91 -11.38
C ALA A 65 11.03 -12.74 -10.14
N GLY A 66 10.40 -13.90 -9.91
CA GLY A 66 10.66 -14.74 -8.75
C GLY A 66 10.03 -14.24 -7.43
N CYS A 67 9.15 -13.24 -7.50
CA CYS A 67 8.50 -12.63 -6.34
C CYS A 67 7.30 -13.43 -5.78
N ILE A 68 6.97 -14.58 -6.38
CA ILE A 68 5.88 -15.44 -5.92
C ILE A 68 6.45 -16.76 -5.48
N LEU A 69 6.33 -17.02 -4.17
CA LEU A 69 6.82 -18.22 -3.51
C LEU A 69 5.65 -19.15 -3.21
N VAL A 70 5.86 -20.45 -3.40
CA VAL A 70 4.98 -21.50 -2.91
C VAL A 70 5.81 -22.43 -2.04
N ASN A 71 5.47 -22.49 -0.74
CA ASN A 71 6.26 -23.21 0.27
C ASN A 71 7.74 -22.81 0.19
N ASP A 72 8.00 -21.50 0.23
CA ASP A 72 9.32 -20.86 0.18
C ASP A 72 10.13 -21.04 -1.12
N VAL A 73 9.52 -21.61 -2.17
CA VAL A 73 10.17 -21.82 -3.48
C VAL A 73 9.52 -20.95 -4.54
N ALA A 74 10.32 -20.19 -5.30
CA ALA A 74 9.82 -19.35 -6.39
C ALA A 74 9.16 -20.17 -7.51
N VAL A 75 8.00 -19.71 -7.98
CA VAL A 75 7.21 -20.40 -9.02
C VAL A 75 6.83 -19.49 -10.18
N LYS A 76 6.65 -20.09 -11.36
CA LYS A 76 6.09 -19.41 -12.53
C LYS A 76 4.57 -19.25 -12.40
N SER A 77 4.02 -18.31 -13.17
CA SER A 77 2.59 -17.97 -13.17
C SER A 77 1.64 -19.13 -13.52
N ASN A 78 2.16 -20.21 -14.12
CA ASN A 78 1.41 -21.40 -14.48
C ASN A 78 1.39 -22.50 -13.39
N TYR A 79 2.05 -22.29 -12.25
CA TYR A 79 2.02 -23.23 -11.13
C TYR A 79 0.58 -23.51 -10.70
N ARG A 80 0.24 -24.78 -10.45
CA ARG A 80 -1.09 -25.18 -9.99
C ARG A 80 -1.07 -25.33 -8.48
N VAL A 81 -1.78 -24.43 -7.81
CA VAL A 81 -1.94 -24.40 -6.35
C VAL A 81 -2.60 -25.68 -5.87
N LYS A 82 -2.02 -26.29 -4.84
CA LYS A 82 -2.49 -27.49 -4.17
C LYS A 82 -3.11 -27.14 -2.81
N PRO A 83 -3.94 -28.02 -2.25
CA PRO A 83 -4.40 -27.89 -0.87
C PRO A 83 -3.25 -27.67 0.12
N ASN A 84 -3.45 -26.73 1.04
CA ASN A 84 -2.51 -26.37 2.10
C ASN A 84 -1.17 -25.77 1.64
N ASP A 85 -1.01 -25.46 0.35
CA ASP A 85 0.13 -24.66 -0.10
C ASP A 85 0.13 -23.31 0.63
N ILE A 86 1.33 -22.85 1.02
CA ILE A 86 1.57 -21.51 1.52
C ILE A 86 2.08 -20.68 0.35
N ILE A 87 1.32 -19.68 -0.07
CA ILE A 87 1.66 -18.77 -1.16
C ILE A 87 2.05 -17.42 -0.56
N SER A 88 3.27 -16.98 -0.84
CA SER A 88 3.78 -15.67 -0.42
C SER A 88 4.13 -14.80 -1.62
N VAL A 89 3.78 -13.53 -1.55
CA VAL A 89 4.19 -12.51 -2.52
C VAL A 89 5.20 -11.61 -1.82
N VAL A 90 6.41 -11.56 -2.35
CA VAL A 90 7.54 -10.87 -1.74
C VAL A 90 8.08 -9.77 -2.65
N MET A 91 8.56 -8.66 -2.08
CA MET A 91 9.13 -7.54 -2.84
C MET A 91 10.31 -6.91 -2.09
N ALA A 92 11.19 -6.22 -2.82
CA ALA A 92 12.39 -5.56 -2.27
C ALA A 92 12.10 -4.25 -1.49
N TYR A 93 10.83 -3.92 -1.29
CA TYR A 93 10.38 -2.75 -0.53
C TYR A 93 9.29 -3.19 0.44
N PRO A 94 9.09 -2.51 1.59
CA PRO A 94 8.07 -2.89 2.55
C PRO A 94 6.65 -2.68 2.02
N PRO A 95 5.64 -3.40 2.56
CA PRO A 95 4.24 -3.13 2.26
C PRO A 95 3.91 -1.65 2.53
N ARG A 96 3.17 -1.02 1.62
CA ARG A 96 2.74 0.36 1.83
C ARG A 96 1.56 0.37 2.80
N GLU A 97 1.74 1.02 3.93
CA GLU A 97 0.63 1.40 4.80
C GLU A 97 -0.01 2.66 4.20
N ILE A 98 -1.28 2.54 3.76
CA ILE A 98 -2.07 3.71 3.36
C ILE A 98 -2.73 4.23 4.63
N GLU A 99 -2.08 5.18 5.29
CA GLU A 99 -2.67 5.90 6.42
C GLU A 99 -3.67 6.94 5.91
N ILE A 100 -4.88 6.95 6.46
CA ILE A 100 -5.86 8.00 6.18
C ILE A 100 -5.57 9.18 7.10
N ILE A 101 -4.88 10.17 6.56
CA ILE A 101 -4.62 11.42 7.26
C ILE A 101 -5.90 12.29 7.19
N PRO A 102 -6.49 12.68 8.34
CA PRO A 102 -7.64 13.60 8.35
C PRO A 102 -7.29 14.96 7.75
N GLN A 103 -8.16 15.50 6.89
CA GLN A 103 -7.96 16.81 6.28
C GLN A 103 -9.25 17.64 6.32
N ASP A 104 -9.12 18.90 6.74
CA ASP A 104 -10.22 19.87 6.78
C ASP A 104 -10.58 20.32 5.36
N LEU A 105 -11.40 19.53 4.67
CA LEU A 105 -11.88 19.76 3.32
C LEU A 105 -13.40 19.93 3.34
N PRO A 106 -13.95 20.83 2.52
CA PRO A 106 -15.38 21.07 2.52
C PRO A 106 -16.16 19.84 2.05
N LEU A 107 -17.18 19.47 2.82
CA LEU A 107 -18.14 18.42 2.49
C LEU A 107 -19.52 19.03 2.20
N ASN A 108 -20.12 18.66 1.07
CA ASN A 108 -21.51 18.98 0.78
C ASN A 108 -22.41 17.85 1.26
N ILE A 109 -22.78 17.91 2.54
CA ILE A 109 -23.60 16.90 3.22
C ILE A 109 -25.08 17.21 2.94
N VAL A 110 -25.75 16.32 2.20
CA VAL A 110 -27.17 16.41 1.87
C VAL A 110 -28.02 15.88 3.03
N TYR A 111 -27.51 14.86 3.73
CA TYR A 111 -28.16 14.24 4.88
C TYR A 111 -27.12 13.57 5.78
N GLU A 112 -27.33 13.62 7.09
CA GLU A 112 -26.50 12.94 8.08
C GLU A 112 -27.35 12.55 9.29
N ASP A 113 -27.23 11.30 9.74
CA ASP A 113 -27.77 10.81 10.99
C ASP A 113 -26.76 9.85 11.69
N GLU A 114 -27.21 9.18 12.75
CA GLU A 114 -26.37 8.25 13.53
C GLU A 114 -25.95 6.99 12.75
N SER A 115 -26.57 6.71 11.59
CA SER A 115 -26.40 5.47 10.82
C SER A 115 -25.79 5.69 9.43
N LEU A 116 -26.03 6.83 8.78
CA LEU A 116 -25.54 7.11 7.43
C LEU A 116 -25.30 8.59 7.17
N VAL A 117 -24.40 8.86 6.22
CA VAL A 117 -24.17 10.19 5.65
C VAL A 117 -24.35 10.14 4.13
N LEU A 118 -25.06 11.11 3.57
CA LEU A 118 -25.24 11.30 2.13
C LEU A 118 -24.48 12.55 1.71
N ILE A 119 -23.48 12.37 0.86
CA ILE A 119 -22.60 13.45 0.41
C ILE A 119 -22.76 13.65 -1.09
N ASN A 120 -23.01 14.89 -1.48
CA ASN A 120 -22.96 15.31 -2.87
C ASN A 120 -21.54 15.76 -3.21
N LYS A 121 -20.67 14.82 -3.60
CA LYS A 121 -19.26 15.14 -3.87
C LYS A 121 -19.10 16.00 -5.12
N GLU A 122 -18.18 16.96 -5.07
CA GLU A 122 -17.85 17.78 -6.23
C GLU A 122 -17.20 16.96 -7.37
N PRO A 123 -17.37 17.37 -8.63
CA PRO A 123 -16.62 16.80 -9.76
C PRO A 123 -15.11 16.92 -9.54
N GLY A 124 -14.36 15.88 -9.90
CA GLY A 124 -12.89 15.86 -9.74
C GLY A 124 -12.40 15.48 -8.33
N MET A 125 -13.25 15.46 -7.31
CA MET A 125 -12.88 14.91 -6.00
C MET A 125 -12.75 13.38 -6.09
N VAL A 126 -11.55 12.89 -5.78
CA VAL A 126 -11.24 11.46 -5.64
C VAL A 126 -11.90 10.94 -4.36
N VAL A 127 -12.48 9.75 -4.42
CA VAL A 127 -13.18 9.18 -3.25
C VAL A 127 -12.16 8.67 -2.23
N HIS A 128 -11.27 7.78 -2.66
CA HIS A 128 -10.38 7.02 -1.78
C HIS A 128 -8.90 7.32 -2.07
N PRO A 129 -8.03 7.42 -1.04
CA PRO A 129 -6.60 7.49 -1.22
C PRO A 129 -6.09 6.33 -2.07
N GLY A 130 -5.31 6.65 -3.10
CA GLY A 130 -4.85 5.65 -4.07
C GLY A 130 -3.65 6.15 -4.86
N TYR A 131 -3.21 5.33 -5.80
CA TYR A 131 -2.06 5.67 -6.64
C TYR A 131 -2.25 7.02 -7.34
N GLY A 132 -1.34 7.96 -7.08
CA GLY A 132 -1.37 9.32 -7.60
C GLY A 132 -2.25 10.31 -6.83
N ASN A 133 -3.12 9.86 -5.91
CA ASN A 133 -4.02 10.70 -5.12
C ASN A 133 -4.11 10.17 -3.68
N TYR A 134 -3.06 10.37 -2.89
CA TYR A 134 -2.97 9.86 -1.51
C TYR A 134 -3.60 10.77 -0.46
N THR A 135 -3.83 12.03 -0.82
CA THR A 135 -4.48 13.04 0.02
C THR A 135 -5.48 13.83 -0.84
N GLY A 136 -6.26 14.70 -0.21
CA GLY A 136 -7.25 15.53 -0.89
C GLY A 136 -8.49 14.77 -1.31
N THR A 137 -8.73 13.58 -0.75
CA THR A 137 -9.86 12.72 -1.13
C THR A 137 -11.05 12.89 -0.19
N LEU A 138 -12.21 12.39 -0.61
CA LEU A 138 -13.43 12.38 0.20
C LEU A 138 -13.21 11.66 1.53
N VAL A 139 -12.49 10.54 1.53
CA VAL A 139 -12.16 9.80 2.75
C VAL A 139 -11.27 10.61 3.70
N ASN A 140 -10.34 11.43 3.20
CA ASN A 140 -9.56 12.34 4.06
C ASN A 140 -10.46 13.39 4.74
N ALA A 141 -11.44 13.91 3.99
CA ALA A 141 -12.43 14.87 4.48
C ALA A 141 -13.36 14.24 5.53
N LEU A 142 -13.88 13.04 5.26
CA LEU A 142 -14.69 12.26 6.19
C LEU A 142 -13.91 11.91 7.46
N ALA A 143 -12.63 11.58 7.33
CA ALA A 143 -11.78 11.31 8.47
C ALA A 143 -11.61 12.53 9.38
N TRP A 144 -11.61 13.73 8.81
CA TRP A 144 -11.62 14.97 9.60
C TRP A 144 -12.96 15.27 10.25
N HIS A 145 -14.05 15.03 9.53
CA HIS A 145 -15.42 15.24 9.99
C HIS A 145 -15.76 14.33 11.17
N PHE A 146 -15.30 13.08 11.15
CA PHE A 146 -15.55 12.08 12.19
C PHE A 146 -14.41 11.88 13.21
N LYS A 147 -13.35 12.70 13.19
CA LYS A 147 -12.16 12.47 14.03
C LYS A 147 -12.42 12.40 15.53
N ASP A 148 -13.47 13.07 16.01
CA ASP A 148 -13.85 13.13 17.42
C ASP A 148 -14.89 12.06 17.80
N GLN A 149 -15.32 11.23 16.84
CA GLN A 149 -16.30 10.18 17.07
C GLN A 149 -15.63 8.90 17.58
N PRO A 150 -16.11 8.28 18.67
CA PRO A 150 -15.46 7.14 19.30
C PRO A 150 -15.47 5.87 18.43
N TRP A 151 -16.39 5.79 17.48
CA TRP A 151 -16.52 4.67 16.54
C TRP A 151 -15.67 4.85 15.27
N PHE A 152 -15.13 6.04 15.01
CA PHE A 152 -14.31 6.30 13.85
C PHE A 152 -12.86 5.84 14.09
N ASN A 153 -12.29 5.09 13.14
CA ASN A 153 -10.92 4.60 13.20
C ASN A 153 -10.17 5.02 11.93
N SER A 154 -9.25 5.98 12.04
CA SER A 154 -8.44 6.45 10.92
C SER A 154 -7.47 5.40 10.37
N LYS A 155 -7.21 4.33 11.13
CA LYS A 155 -6.40 3.19 10.68
C LYS A 155 -7.19 2.16 9.87
N ASP A 156 -8.51 2.24 9.87
CA ASP A 156 -9.32 1.42 8.97
C ASP A 156 -9.15 1.97 7.54
N PRO A 157 -8.59 1.21 6.60
CA PRO A 157 -8.40 1.68 5.23
C PRO A 157 -9.72 1.98 4.53
N ARG A 158 -10.88 1.48 5.00
CA ARG A 158 -12.20 1.73 4.42
C ARG A 158 -13.21 2.08 5.52
N PRO A 159 -13.19 3.30 6.09
CA PRO A 159 -14.01 3.66 7.23
C PRO A 159 -15.49 3.83 6.84
N GLY A 160 -16.23 2.72 6.70
CA GLY A 160 -17.67 2.71 6.43
C GLY A 160 -18.08 3.07 4.99
N LEU A 161 -17.15 3.15 4.04
CA LEU A 161 -17.46 3.50 2.64
C LEU A 161 -17.88 2.26 1.83
N VAL A 162 -19.10 2.27 1.30
CA VAL A 162 -19.70 1.12 0.60
C VAL A 162 -19.67 1.24 -0.92
N HIS A 163 -19.60 2.47 -1.48
CA HIS A 163 -19.43 2.77 -2.91
C HIS A 163 -19.20 4.26 -3.15
#